data_AF-A0A1B6HAU2-F1
#
_entry.id   AF-A0A1B6HAU2-F1
#
_cell.length_a   1.000
_cell.length_b   1.000
_cell.length_c   1.000
_cell.angle_alpha   90.00
_cell.angle_beta   90.00
_cell.angle_gamma   90.00
#
_symmetry.space_group_name_H-M   'P 1'
#
loop_
_entity.id
_entity.type
_entity.pdbx_description
1 polymer ?
#
loop_
_entity_poly.entity_id
_entity_poly.type
_entity_poly.pdbx_seq_one_letter_code
_entity_poly.pdbx_strand_id
1 'polypeptide(L)'
;MLYCPPNITISTIWLDHGISECFMATTSSVVTGVFILIFGTIQLWMYRKYGTPVSRDLLPTSPLYYLQIFITFLICAVALLRFLLQVIVLDPGIIYGYMLVWTSLSMVSFMFSALLVWVERHFQLPTVPARGHGLVLLLFWTFLFSSENLTFVNLGRNDWWFHPTTFSDKVEMGLFVSRYVLSMLLFGLGLRAPGVVTTQDYLNLNDSYRVPLRDENENSGSTWRTAWRRTKTLMPFLWPKKSFMLQLQVIICILLLLAGRIINLFVPIYNKLIVDSMTTTPLYFRWDLIVTYVGFKFLQGGGTGGMGALNNLRSFLWVRIQQYTTREVEVTLFRHLHGLSLRWHLSRKTGEVLRVMDRGTDSITNLLNYILFSIMPTLVDIAIAVIYFVTLFNAWFGLIVFTTMALYIAATIIVTEWRTKFQRSMNLADNATKARSVDSLLNFETVKYYGAESYEVEAYRSAVLDYQKEEIKSVLSLTFLNSLQNIIVCSGLLIGSLLCVNMVVNEQTLSVGDYVLFASYIIQLYVPLNWFGTYYRAIQKNFVDMENMFDLLQAEPEVIDAPGAPPLAVNGGQVEFRNVVFSYVPERVVLRNISFTVPPGKTVA
;
A
#
# COMPACT_ATOMS: atom_id res chain seq x y z
N MET A 1 -6.13 40.43 33.16
CA MET A 1 -5.76 39.00 33.20
C MET A 1 -4.57 38.82 32.29
N LEU A 2 -3.43 38.35 32.81
CA LEU A 2 -2.30 37.96 31.97
C LEU A 2 -2.64 36.63 31.29
N TYR A 3 -2.40 36.51 29.99
CA TYR A 3 -2.71 35.28 29.25
C TYR A 3 -1.75 34.14 29.64
N CYS A 4 -0.46 34.47 29.85
CA CYS A 4 0.59 33.61 30.36
C CYS A 4 1.16 34.18 31.67
N PRO A 5 1.85 33.38 32.51
CA PRO A 5 2.54 33.86 33.71
C PRO A 5 3.60 34.95 33.42
N PRO A 6 3.93 35.81 34.39
CA PRO A 6 4.61 37.11 34.18
C PRO A 6 6.04 37.10 33.59
N ASN A 7 6.60 35.95 33.19
CA ASN A 7 7.91 35.83 32.52
C ASN A 7 7.86 35.05 31.19
N ILE A 8 6.68 34.66 30.72
CA ILE A 8 6.52 33.79 29.55
C ILE A 8 5.66 34.48 28.50
N THR A 9 6.18 34.58 27.27
CA THR A 9 5.40 35.04 26.11
C THR A 9 4.97 33.87 25.24
N ILE A 10 3.87 34.02 24.50
CA ILE A 10 3.41 32.99 23.54
C ILE A 10 4.45 32.77 22.42
N SER A 11 5.24 33.80 22.06
CA SER A 11 6.24 33.75 20.99
C SER A 11 7.51 32.99 21.33
N THR A 12 7.81 32.79 22.62
CA THR A 12 8.99 32.03 23.06
C THR A 12 8.66 30.54 23.16
N ILE A 13 8.94 29.82 22.06
CA ILE A 13 8.65 28.38 21.91
C ILE A 13 9.59 27.53 22.77
N TRP A 14 10.85 27.92 22.92
CA TRP A 14 11.87 27.18 23.69
C TRP A 14 12.43 28.07 24.80
N LEU A 15 12.24 27.68 26.05
CA LEU A 15 12.68 28.40 27.26
C LEU A 15 13.21 27.36 28.25
N ASP A 16 14.43 27.54 28.75
CA ASP A 16 15.08 26.67 29.74
C ASP A 16 14.89 25.17 29.50
N HIS A 17 15.40 24.69 28.36
CA HIS A 17 15.45 23.26 28.02
C HIS A 17 14.08 22.58 27.86
N GLY A 18 13.02 23.35 27.63
CA GLY A 18 11.68 22.83 27.33
C GLY A 18 10.76 23.83 26.60
N ILE A 19 9.55 23.38 26.30
CA ILE A 19 8.47 24.17 25.72
C ILE A 19 7.62 24.75 26.85
N SER A 20 7.25 26.03 26.77
CA SER A 20 6.41 26.66 27.80
C SER A 20 5.02 26.00 27.90
N GLU A 21 4.52 25.83 29.13
CA GLU A 21 3.19 25.25 29.37
C GLU A 21 2.08 26.06 28.69
N CYS A 22 2.20 27.39 28.74
CA CYS A 22 1.25 28.31 28.10
C CYS A 22 1.16 28.06 26.59
N PHE A 23 2.31 27.92 25.90
CA PHE A 23 2.35 27.66 24.46
C PHE A 23 1.84 26.26 24.12
N MET A 24 2.25 25.24 24.89
CA MET A 24 1.82 23.85 24.71
C MET A 24 0.32 23.68 24.86
N ALA A 25 -0.24 24.12 25.97
CA ALA A 25 -1.67 23.98 26.27
C ALA A 25 -2.54 24.78 25.29
N THR A 26 -2.12 25.99 24.94
CA THR A 26 -2.84 26.81 23.96
C THR A 26 -2.81 26.19 22.56
N THR A 27 -1.62 25.83 22.06
CA THR A 27 -1.47 25.37 20.68
C THR A 27 -2.12 24.00 20.49
N SER A 28 -1.91 23.06 21.42
CA SER A 28 -2.51 21.72 21.34
C SER A 28 -4.03 21.75 21.39
N SER A 29 -4.61 22.51 22.32
CA SER A 29 -6.08 22.63 22.43
C SER A 29 -6.68 23.33 21.21
N VAL A 30 -6.09 24.43 20.73
CA VAL A 30 -6.57 25.15 19.54
C VAL A 30 -6.50 24.27 18.30
N VAL A 31 -5.38 23.58 18.04
CA VAL A 31 -5.24 22.72 16.87
C VAL A 31 -6.24 21.56 16.90
N THR A 32 -6.35 20.85 18.02
CA THR A 32 -7.28 19.72 18.16
C THR A 32 -8.75 20.15 18.11
N GLY A 33 -9.10 21.25 18.78
CA GLY A 33 -10.45 21.78 18.82
C GLY A 33 -10.91 22.38 17.49
N VAL A 34 -10.08 23.16 16.82
CA VAL A 34 -10.41 23.69 15.48
C VAL A 34 -10.55 22.55 14.48
N PHE A 35 -9.68 21.53 14.54
CA PHE A 35 -9.78 20.36 13.66
C PHE A 35 -11.11 19.63 13.81
N ILE A 36 -11.51 19.27 15.03
CA ILE A 36 -12.76 18.52 15.24
C ILE A 36 -14.00 19.37 14.95
N LEU A 37 -13.96 20.69 15.20
CA LEU A 37 -15.07 21.57 14.87
C LEU A 37 -15.24 21.73 13.36
N ILE A 38 -14.17 21.94 12.59
CA ILE A 38 -14.28 22.11 11.13
C ILE A 38 -14.61 20.78 10.46
N PHE A 39 -13.77 19.75 10.65
CA PHE A 39 -13.96 18.50 9.93
C PHE A 39 -15.11 17.67 10.49
N GLY A 40 -15.38 17.78 11.79
CA GLY A 40 -16.52 17.11 12.41
C GLY A 40 -17.86 17.72 12.01
N THR A 41 -17.96 19.04 11.83
CA THR A 41 -19.20 19.65 11.28
C THR A 41 -19.44 19.26 9.83
N ILE A 42 -18.37 19.19 9.00
CA ILE A 42 -18.45 18.65 7.63
C ILE A 42 -18.94 17.20 7.66
N GLN A 43 -18.38 16.37 8.54
CA GLN A 43 -18.81 14.98 8.71
C GLN A 43 -20.28 14.90 9.12
N LEU A 44 -20.72 15.68 10.11
CA LEU A 44 -22.11 15.73 10.55
C LEU A 44 -23.06 16.13 9.41
N TRP A 45 -22.66 17.12 8.61
CA TRP A 45 -23.42 17.58 7.46
C TRP A 45 -23.56 16.48 6.39
N MET A 46 -22.49 15.72 6.12
CA MET A 46 -22.52 14.58 5.20
C MET A 46 -23.49 13.49 5.70
N TYR A 47 -23.43 13.11 6.97
CA TYR A 47 -24.35 12.11 7.55
C TYR A 47 -25.79 12.60 7.53
N ARG A 48 -26.05 13.89 7.77
CA ARG A 48 -27.41 14.45 7.69
C ARG A 48 -27.97 14.46 6.27
N LYS A 49 -27.12 14.68 5.26
CA LYS A 49 -27.54 14.80 3.86
C LYS A 49 -27.63 13.46 3.13
N TYR A 50 -26.74 12.52 3.43
CA TYR A 50 -26.56 11.28 2.69
C TYR A 50 -26.71 10.01 3.56
N GLY A 51 -26.84 10.15 4.87
CA GLY A 51 -26.92 9.01 5.78
C GLY A 51 -28.28 8.32 5.78
N THR A 52 -28.28 7.00 5.74
CA THR A 52 -29.46 6.17 5.99
C THR A 52 -29.46 5.65 7.43
N PRO A 53 -30.60 5.64 8.13
CA PRO A 53 -30.67 5.11 9.48
C PRO A 53 -30.50 3.58 9.48
N VAL A 54 -29.66 3.07 10.37
CA VAL A 54 -29.47 1.63 10.59
C VAL A 54 -30.63 1.10 11.43
N SER A 55 -31.24 -0.02 11.04
CA SER A 55 -32.29 -0.66 11.84
C SER A 55 -31.74 -1.18 13.16
N ARG A 56 -32.56 -1.09 14.22
CA ARG A 56 -32.14 -1.41 15.60
C ARG A 56 -31.67 -2.86 15.76
N ASP A 57 -32.17 -3.77 14.93
CA ASP A 57 -31.85 -5.20 14.97
C ASP A 57 -30.45 -5.52 14.44
N LEU A 58 -29.84 -4.61 13.67
CA LEU A 58 -28.51 -4.75 13.08
C LEU A 58 -27.40 -4.07 13.91
N LEU A 59 -27.75 -3.45 15.04
CA LEU A 59 -26.77 -2.77 15.89
C LEU A 59 -26.05 -3.76 16.81
N PRO A 60 -24.71 -3.91 16.71
CA PRO A 60 -23.98 -4.80 17.61
C PRO A 60 -24.04 -4.27 19.04
N THR A 61 -24.41 -5.13 20.00
CA THR A 61 -24.36 -4.85 21.43
C THR A 61 -22.97 -5.19 21.98
N SER A 62 -21.96 -4.40 21.61
CA SER A 62 -20.61 -4.60 22.12
C SER A 62 -20.41 -3.80 23.43
N PRO A 63 -19.89 -4.42 24.51
CA PRO A 63 -19.55 -3.70 25.74
C PRO A 63 -18.43 -2.68 25.52
N LEU A 64 -17.60 -2.89 24.50
CA LEU A 64 -16.49 -2.03 24.12
C LEU A 64 -16.95 -0.65 23.62
N TYR A 65 -18.14 -0.54 23.01
CA TYR A 65 -18.71 0.75 22.61
C TYR A 65 -19.08 1.61 23.83
N TYR A 66 -19.72 1.00 24.84
CA TYR A 66 -20.06 1.71 26.07
C TYR A 66 -18.81 2.13 26.84
N LEU A 67 -17.78 1.29 26.84
CA LEU A 67 -16.47 1.63 27.38
C LEU A 67 -15.84 2.83 26.66
N GLN A 68 -15.91 2.88 25.33
CA GLN A 68 -15.38 4.00 24.53
C GLN A 68 -16.09 5.33 24.82
N ILE A 69 -17.42 5.33 24.92
CA ILE A 69 -18.19 6.51 25.32
C ILE A 69 -17.84 6.93 26.75
N PHE A 70 -17.80 5.96 27.68
CA PHE A 70 -17.45 6.21 29.07
C PHE A 70 -16.08 6.87 29.20
N ILE A 71 -15.06 6.37 28.50
CA ILE A 71 -13.71 6.95 28.48
C ILE A 71 -13.73 8.38 27.91
N THR A 72 -14.50 8.63 26.85
CA THR A 72 -14.62 9.98 26.24
C THR A 72 -15.16 11.00 27.25
N PHE A 73 -16.19 10.64 28.01
CA PHE A 73 -16.73 11.48 29.08
C PHE A 73 -15.78 11.60 30.28
N LEU A 74 -15.07 10.51 30.62
CA LEU A 74 -14.11 10.50 31.72
C LEU A 74 -12.94 11.46 31.46
N ILE A 75 -12.43 11.55 30.23
CA ILE A 75 -11.38 12.52 29.87
C ILE A 75 -11.88 13.98 30.03
N CYS A 76 -13.12 14.26 29.65
CA CYS A 76 -13.75 15.57 29.86
C CYS A 76 -13.86 15.91 31.37
N ALA A 77 -14.25 14.92 32.19
CA ALA A 77 -14.31 15.07 33.64
C ALA A 77 -12.92 15.33 34.26
N VAL A 78 -11.87 14.64 33.79
CA VAL A 78 -10.49 14.87 34.23
C VAL A 78 -10.00 16.29 33.88
N ALA A 79 -10.36 16.81 32.70
CA ALA A 79 -10.02 18.18 32.29
C ALA A 79 -10.69 19.25 33.18
N LEU A 80 -11.95 19.04 33.56
CA LEU A 80 -12.68 19.87 34.53
C LEU A 80 -12.08 19.78 35.93
N LEU A 81 -11.76 18.57 36.39
CA LEU A 81 -11.16 18.32 37.69
C LEU A 81 -9.81 19.04 37.83
N ARG A 82 -8.98 19.02 36.79
CA ARG A 82 -7.71 19.76 36.75
C ARG A 82 -7.93 21.26 36.96
N PHE A 83 -8.87 21.85 36.22
CA PHE A 83 -9.17 23.28 36.34
C PHE A 83 -9.66 23.64 37.76
N LEU A 84 -10.58 22.85 38.33
CA LEU A 84 -11.10 23.09 39.68
C LEU A 84 -10.01 22.96 40.75
N LEU A 85 -9.17 21.93 40.67
CA LEU A 85 -8.06 21.75 41.62
C LEU A 85 -7.07 22.92 41.54
N GLN A 86 -6.79 23.44 40.36
CA GLN A 86 -5.83 24.53 40.19
C GLN A 86 -6.36 25.87 40.72
N VAL A 87 -7.66 26.13 40.56
CA VAL A 87 -8.33 27.34 41.08
C VAL A 87 -8.53 27.30 42.59
N ILE A 88 -8.78 26.12 43.18
CA ILE A 88 -9.18 25.98 44.58
C ILE A 88 -7.99 25.66 45.51
N VAL A 89 -7.04 24.82 45.06
CA VAL A 89 -6.05 24.18 45.94
C VAL A 89 -4.62 24.69 45.69
N LEU A 90 -4.26 24.99 44.44
CA LEU A 90 -2.87 25.32 44.09
C LEU A 90 -2.58 26.83 44.19
N ASP A 91 -3.30 27.68 43.46
CA ASP A 91 -3.11 29.14 43.44
C ASP A 91 -4.45 29.87 43.64
N PRO A 92 -4.87 30.15 44.89
CA PRO A 92 -6.14 30.81 45.13
C PRO A 92 -6.15 32.24 44.56
N GLY A 93 -6.82 32.43 43.43
CA GLY A 93 -7.14 33.75 42.87
C GLY A 93 -6.37 34.19 41.62
N ILE A 94 -5.43 33.38 41.08
CA ILE A 94 -4.72 33.72 39.83
C ILE A 94 -5.16 32.77 38.71
N ILE A 95 -6.05 33.27 37.83
CA ILE A 95 -6.51 32.53 36.65
C ILE A 95 -5.81 33.08 35.40
N TYR A 96 -5.01 32.24 34.77
CA TYR A 96 -4.36 32.55 33.49
C TYR A 96 -5.27 32.25 32.30
N GLY A 97 -5.14 33.05 31.24
CA GLY A 97 -5.96 32.92 30.02
C GLY A 97 -5.85 31.56 29.33
N TYR A 98 -4.65 30.95 29.29
CA TYR A 98 -4.43 29.67 28.63
C TYR A 98 -5.20 28.50 29.27
N MET A 99 -5.41 28.54 30.60
CA MET A 99 -6.13 27.49 31.32
C MET A 99 -7.61 27.47 30.94
N LEU A 100 -8.23 28.65 30.81
CA LEU A 100 -9.61 28.80 30.37
C LEU A 100 -9.80 28.31 28.93
N VAL A 101 -8.87 28.66 28.03
CA VAL A 101 -8.89 28.19 26.64
C VAL A 101 -8.77 26.67 26.57
N TRP A 102 -7.81 26.09 27.29
CA TRP A 102 -7.58 24.66 27.27
C TRP A 102 -8.78 23.85 27.79
N THR A 103 -9.38 24.25 28.92
CA THR A 103 -10.53 23.55 29.49
C THR A 103 -11.78 23.70 28.61
N SER A 104 -12.06 24.92 28.12
CA SER A 104 -13.24 25.16 27.27
C SER A 104 -13.18 24.43 25.94
N LEU A 105 -12.05 24.49 25.21
CA LEU A 105 -11.90 23.76 23.95
C LEU A 105 -11.91 22.25 24.15
N SER A 106 -11.31 21.74 25.23
CA SER A 106 -11.32 20.31 25.53
C SER A 106 -12.76 19.82 25.75
N MET A 107 -13.55 20.52 26.58
CA MET A 107 -14.94 20.15 26.82
C MET A 107 -15.76 20.10 25.53
N VAL A 108 -15.67 21.15 24.71
CA VAL A 108 -16.37 21.22 23.42
C VAL A 108 -15.95 20.07 22.49
N SER A 109 -14.64 19.81 22.41
CA SER A 109 -14.08 18.78 21.52
C SER A 109 -14.52 17.36 21.88
N PHE A 110 -14.50 17.00 23.18
CA PHE A 110 -14.93 15.67 23.62
C PHE A 110 -16.44 15.47 23.52
N MET A 111 -17.25 16.50 23.80
CA MET A 111 -18.70 16.46 23.57
C MET A 111 -19.01 16.23 22.09
N PHE A 112 -18.29 16.93 21.20
CA PHE A 112 -18.45 16.78 19.76
C PHE A 112 -17.99 15.41 19.25
N SER A 113 -16.89 14.87 19.77
CA SER A 113 -16.40 13.52 19.47
C SER A 113 -17.42 12.44 19.87
N ALA A 114 -18.03 12.55 21.06
CA ALA A 114 -19.08 11.63 21.51
C ALA A 114 -20.32 11.68 20.59
N LEU A 115 -20.71 12.86 20.12
CA LEU A 115 -21.82 13.02 19.18
C LEU A 115 -21.51 12.37 17.83
N LEU A 116 -20.29 12.50 17.30
CA LEU A 116 -19.88 11.82 16.06
C LEU A 116 -19.87 10.29 16.21
N VAL A 117 -19.36 9.75 17.33
CA VAL A 117 -19.43 8.30 17.64
C VAL A 117 -20.87 7.81 17.66
N TRP A 118 -21.79 8.60 18.20
CA TRP A 118 -23.21 8.27 18.21
C TRP A 118 -23.80 8.26 16.79
N VAL A 119 -23.48 9.26 15.97
CA VAL A 119 -23.96 9.35 14.57
C VAL A 119 -23.43 8.18 13.73
N GLU A 120 -22.14 7.85 13.82
CA GLU A 120 -21.54 6.74 13.06
C GLU A 120 -22.14 5.36 13.41
N ARG A 121 -22.66 5.20 14.63
CA ARG A 121 -23.36 3.98 15.04
C ARG A 121 -24.76 3.89 14.41
N HIS A 122 -25.48 5.00 14.31
CA HIS A 122 -26.90 5.01 13.94
C HIS A 122 -27.16 5.32 12.46
N PHE A 123 -26.17 5.87 11.75
CA PHE A 123 -26.29 6.25 10.34
C PHE A 123 -25.18 5.63 9.50
N GLN A 124 -25.52 5.14 8.31
CA GLN A 124 -24.56 4.62 7.32
C GLN A 124 -24.52 5.52 6.08
N LEU A 125 -23.32 5.73 5.53
CA LEU A 125 -23.14 6.46 4.27
C LEU A 125 -23.33 5.53 3.06
N PRO A 126 -23.70 6.03 1.87
CA PRO A 126 -24.02 5.21 0.69
C PRO A 126 -22.82 4.49 0.06
N THR A 127 -21.60 4.89 0.41
CA THR A 127 -20.35 4.27 -0.08
C THR A 127 -19.88 3.19 0.87
N VAL A 128 -19.40 2.06 0.32
CA VAL A 128 -18.79 0.85 0.92
C VAL A 128 -18.84 0.76 2.47
N PRO A 129 -19.42 -0.31 3.05
CA PRO A 129 -19.53 -0.46 4.50
C PRO A 129 -18.19 -0.21 5.20
N ALA A 130 -18.21 0.71 6.17
CA ALA A 130 -17.00 1.20 6.81
C ALA A 130 -16.28 0.06 7.55
N ARG A 131 -14.97 -0.08 7.33
CA ARG A 131 -14.10 -1.01 8.08
C ARG A 131 -13.81 -0.54 9.51
N GLY A 132 -14.34 0.61 9.92
CA GLY A 132 -14.19 1.20 11.25
C GLY A 132 -14.76 2.62 11.34
N HIS A 133 -14.34 3.38 12.35
CA HIS A 133 -14.71 4.78 12.53
C HIS A 133 -14.24 5.65 11.36
N GLY A 134 -14.90 6.80 11.15
CA GLY A 134 -14.53 7.78 10.14
C GLY A 134 -13.13 8.37 10.37
N LEU A 135 -12.50 8.78 9.27
CA LEU A 135 -11.14 9.31 9.26
C LEU A 135 -10.95 10.53 10.17
N VAL A 136 -11.97 11.39 10.29
CA VAL A 136 -11.91 12.60 11.15
C VAL A 136 -11.76 12.21 12.62
N LEU A 137 -12.51 11.20 13.08
CA LEU A 137 -12.53 10.76 14.46
C LEU A 137 -11.20 10.09 14.85
N LEU A 138 -10.67 9.26 13.94
CA LEU A 138 -9.36 8.63 14.09
C LEU A 138 -8.22 9.66 14.14
N LEU A 139 -8.23 10.65 13.24
CA LEU A 139 -7.24 11.74 13.25
C LEU A 139 -7.34 12.58 14.53
N PHE A 140 -8.56 12.86 15.01
CA PHE A 140 -8.74 13.60 16.26
C PHE A 140 -8.11 12.88 17.47
N TRP A 141 -8.39 11.58 17.65
CA TRP A 141 -7.76 10.80 18.73
C TRP A 141 -6.24 10.67 18.55
N THR A 142 -5.77 10.61 17.31
CA THR A 142 -4.33 10.59 17.00
C THR A 142 -3.66 11.91 17.41
N PHE A 143 -4.25 13.06 17.06
CA PHE A 143 -3.74 14.36 17.47
C PHE A 143 -3.80 14.55 18.98
N LEU A 144 -4.87 14.08 19.63
CA LEU A 144 -4.98 14.09 21.09
C LEU A 144 -3.82 13.31 21.72
N PHE A 145 -3.65 12.05 21.33
CA PHE A 145 -2.58 11.19 21.85
C PHE A 145 -1.20 11.78 21.54
N SER A 146 -0.98 12.31 20.32
CA SER A 146 0.28 12.95 19.95
C SER A 146 0.56 14.21 20.79
N SER A 147 -0.45 14.99 21.14
CA SER A 147 -0.30 16.18 21.98
C SER A 147 0.08 15.82 23.42
N GLU A 148 -0.44 14.70 23.95
CA GLU A 148 -0.05 14.18 25.26
C GLU A 148 1.39 13.67 25.28
N ASN A 149 1.87 13.10 24.17
CA ASN A 149 3.27 12.68 24.07
C ASN A 149 4.24 13.86 23.98
N LEU A 150 3.79 15.01 23.48
CA LEU A 150 4.62 16.20 23.35
C LEU A 150 5.04 16.78 24.72
N THR A 151 4.29 16.48 25.79
CA THR A 151 4.66 16.93 27.15
C THR A 151 5.95 16.29 27.67
N PHE A 152 6.33 15.10 27.18
CA PHE A 152 7.58 14.45 27.55
C PHE A 152 8.83 15.20 27.09
N VAL A 153 8.70 16.18 26.17
CA VAL A 153 9.80 17.09 25.80
C VAL A 153 10.31 17.87 27.02
N ASN A 154 9.46 18.09 28.03
CA ASN A 154 9.78 18.88 29.22
C ASN A 154 10.35 18.07 30.39
N LEU A 155 10.78 16.83 30.16
CA LEU A 155 11.27 15.94 31.23
C LEU A 155 12.47 16.48 31.99
N GLY A 156 13.31 17.30 31.35
CA GLY A 156 14.56 17.83 31.91
C GLY A 156 14.42 19.16 32.66
N ARG A 157 13.21 19.71 32.82
CA ARG A 157 12.98 20.99 33.46
C ARG A 157 12.63 20.81 34.95
N ASN A 158 13.41 21.44 35.82
CA ASN A 158 13.22 21.36 37.28
C ASN A 158 11.94 22.03 37.78
N ASP A 159 11.44 23.06 37.08
CA ASP A 159 10.19 23.75 37.43
C ASP A 159 8.93 23.02 36.93
N TRP A 160 9.09 21.88 36.27
CA TRP A 160 7.98 21.11 35.71
C TRP A 160 7.61 19.99 36.67
N TRP A 161 6.33 19.62 36.72
CA TRP A 161 5.77 18.59 37.61
C TRP A 161 6.33 17.17 37.44
N PHE A 162 7.33 16.95 36.55
CA PHE A 162 8.02 15.68 36.39
C PHE A 162 8.98 15.37 37.56
N HIS A 163 9.44 16.38 38.30
CA HIS A 163 10.22 16.21 39.53
C HIS A 163 9.34 16.60 40.73
N PRO A 164 8.56 15.67 41.31
CA PRO A 164 7.55 16.00 42.30
C PRO A 164 8.19 16.37 43.65
N THR A 165 8.42 17.66 43.87
CA THR A 165 8.93 18.18 45.16
C THR A 165 7.80 18.72 46.02
N THR A 166 6.76 19.27 45.37
CA THR A 166 5.62 19.90 46.03
C THR A 166 4.36 19.04 45.90
N PHE A 167 3.39 19.22 46.80
CA PHE A 167 2.10 18.53 46.75
C PHE A 167 1.34 18.83 45.45
N SER A 168 1.45 20.06 44.96
CA SER A 168 0.95 20.52 43.65
C SER A 168 1.48 19.64 42.50
N ASP A 169 2.80 19.46 42.40
CA ASP A 169 3.44 18.63 41.36
C ASP A 169 2.93 17.18 41.35
N LYS A 170 2.72 16.58 42.53
CA LYS A 170 2.21 15.21 42.65
C LYS A 170 0.79 15.07 42.10
N VAL A 171 -0.05 16.08 42.33
CA VAL A 171 -1.43 16.12 41.82
C VAL A 171 -1.43 16.32 40.30
N GLU A 172 -0.62 17.23 39.78
CA GLU A 172 -0.50 17.46 38.33
C GLU A 172 0.05 16.24 37.57
N MET A 173 1.06 15.57 38.14
CA MET A 173 1.58 14.31 37.61
C MET A 173 0.51 13.21 37.59
N GLY A 174 -0.27 13.06 38.67
CA GLY A 174 -1.35 12.07 38.74
C GLY A 174 -2.46 12.31 37.70
N LEU A 175 -2.85 13.57 37.51
CA LEU A 175 -3.83 13.97 36.49
C LEU A 175 -3.29 13.76 35.07
N PHE A 176 -2.02 14.05 34.83
CA PHE A 176 -1.37 13.80 33.55
C PHE A 176 -1.33 12.30 33.22
N VAL A 177 -0.90 11.45 34.16
CA VAL A 177 -0.85 9.99 33.96
C VAL A 177 -2.25 9.43 33.67
N SER A 178 -3.27 9.88 34.42
CA SER A 178 -4.65 9.48 34.18
C SER A 178 -5.10 9.86 32.76
N ARG A 179 -4.88 11.11 32.35
CA ARG A 179 -5.22 11.61 31.01
C ARG A 179 -4.49 10.85 29.90
N TYR A 180 -3.20 10.57 30.09
CA TYR A 180 -2.38 9.81 29.14
C TYR A 180 -2.92 8.40 28.94
N VAL A 181 -3.18 7.65 30.03
CA VAL A 181 -3.73 6.28 29.97
C VAL A 181 -5.11 6.28 29.31
N LEU A 182 -5.98 7.23 29.66
CA LEU A 182 -7.31 7.33 29.05
C LEU A 182 -7.24 7.67 27.55
N SER A 183 -6.36 8.58 27.15
CA SER A 183 -6.15 8.93 25.73
C SER A 183 -5.60 7.75 24.92
N MET A 184 -4.69 6.96 25.50
CA MET A 184 -4.14 5.75 24.90
C MET A 184 -5.22 4.66 24.73
N LEU A 185 -6.05 4.44 25.75
CA LEU A 185 -7.18 3.50 25.69
C LEU A 185 -8.22 3.94 24.66
N LEU A 186 -8.53 5.24 24.59
CA LEU A 186 -9.46 5.78 23.60
C LEU A 186 -8.94 5.60 22.17
N PHE A 187 -7.65 5.86 21.93
CA PHE A 187 -7.01 5.64 20.63
C PHE A 187 -7.04 4.15 20.24
N GLY A 188 -6.70 3.25 21.17
CA GLY A 188 -6.75 1.80 20.93
C GLY A 188 -8.15 1.28 20.62
N LEU A 189 -9.17 1.73 21.36
CA LEU A 189 -10.58 1.39 21.09
C LEU A 189 -11.06 1.98 19.76
N GLY A 190 -10.62 3.20 19.43
CA GLY A 190 -10.92 3.87 18.17
C GLY A 190 -10.47 3.09 16.93
N LEU A 191 -9.32 2.44 16.97
CA LEU A 191 -8.82 1.59 15.88
C LEU A 191 -9.65 0.31 15.68
N ARG A 192 -10.25 -0.23 16.76
CA ARG A 192 -11.06 -1.44 16.72
C ARG A 192 -12.51 -1.18 16.30
N ALA A 193 -12.98 0.06 16.41
CA ALA A 193 -14.31 0.53 16.02
C ALA A 193 -15.46 -0.41 16.47
N PRO A 194 -15.57 -0.71 17.77
CA PRO A 194 -16.42 -1.79 18.29
C PRO A 194 -17.93 -1.62 18.05
N GLY A 195 -18.39 -0.46 17.59
CA GLY A 195 -19.80 -0.13 17.38
C GLY A 195 -20.24 -0.03 15.91
N VAL A 196 -19.36 -0.29 14.94
CA VAL A 196 -19.66 -0.17 13.50
C VAL A 196 -19.84 -1.57 12.90
N VAL A 197 -20.89 -1.74 12.09
CA VAL A 197 -21.16 -3.00 11.38
C VAL A 197 -20.09 -3.22 10.31
N THR A 198 -19.23 -4.23 10.49
CA THR A 198 -18.13 -4.56 9.56
C THR A 198 -18.61 -5.35 8.34
N THR A 199 -17.96 -5.13 7.19
CA THR A 199 -18.23 -5.85 5.92
C THR A 199 -18.06 -7.38 6.02
N GLN A 200 -17.34 -7.86 7.03
CA GLN A 200 -17.08 -9.28 7.26
C GLN A 200 -18.37 -10.05 7.60
N ASP A 201 -19.39 -9.38 8.12
CA ASP A 201 -20.72 -9.96 8.37
C ASP A 201 -21.60 -9.99 7.10
N TYR A 202 -21.25 -9.21 6.07
CA TYR A 202 -21.96 -9.16 4.78
C TYR A 202 -21.44 -10.14 3.72
N LEU A 203 -20.14 -10.50 3.76
CA LEU A 203 -19.46 -11.20 2.65
C LEU A 203 -19.28 -12.72 2.84
N ASN A 204 -19.67 -13.30 3.97
CA ASN A 204 -19.47 -14.73 4.25
C ASN A 204 -20.36 -15.71 3.43
N LEU A 205 -20.97 -15.25 2.33
CA LEU A 205 -21.87 -16.07 1.50
C LEU A 205 -21.42 -16.27 0.04
N ASN A 206 -20.35 -15.63 -0.44
CA ASN A 206 -20.13 -15.57 -1.91
C ASN A 206 -18.71 -15.81 -2.45
N ASP A 207 -17.72 -16.20 -1.63
CA ASP A 207 -16.32 -16.27 -2.09
C ASP A 207 -15.77 -17.71 -2.28
N SER A 208 -16.63 -18.61 -2.74
CA SER A 208 -16.33 -20.04 -2.97
C SER A 208 -16.21 -20.40 -4.46
N TYR A 209 -15.45 -19.62 -5.25
CA TYR A 209 -15.03 -20.04 -6.59
C TYR A 209 -13.54 -19.72 -6.86
N ARG A 210 -12.65 -20.61 -6.39
CA ARG A 210 -11.29 -20.74 -6.94
C ARG A 210 -11.20 -22.07 -7.68
N VAL A 211 -11.29 -22.02 -9.01
CA VAL A 211 -11.03 -23.17 -9.91
C VAL A 211 -9.51 -23.40 -9.95
N PRO A 212 -9.03 -24.65 -9.83
CA PRO A 212 -7.61 -24.95 -9.89
C PRO A 212 -7.04 -24.61 -11.27
N LEU A 213 -5.87 -23.97 -11.27
CA LEU A 213 -5.12 -23.60 -12.46
C LEU A 213 -4.44 -24.84 -13.04
N ARG A 214 -4.69 -25.13 -14.31
CA ARG A 214 -3.90 -26.08 -15.09
C ARG A 214 -2.67 -25.34 -15.58
N ASP A 215 -1.51 -25.65 -15.01
CA ASP A 215 -0.23 -25.15 -15.50
C ASP A 215 -0.04 -25.68 -16.94
N GLU A 216 -0.12 -24.79 -17.92
CA GLU A 216 0.45 -25.07 -19.23
C GLU A 216 1.97 -25.16 -19.08
N ASN A 217 2.53 -26.24 -19.61
CA ASN A 217 3.97 -26.43 -19.71
C ASN A 217 4.53 -25.36 -20.66
N GLU A 218 4.96 -24.23 -20.11
CA GLU A 218 5.79 -23.29 -20.85
C GLU A 218 7.27 -23.60 -20.64
N ASN A 219 7.94 -23.84 -21.76
CA ASN A 219 9.39 -23.84 -21.88
C ASN A 219 9.93 -22.49 -21.37
N SER A 220 10.67 -22.53 -20.27
CA SER A 220 11.44 -21.39 -19.76
C SER A 220 12.65 -21.12 -20.68
N GLY A 221 12.40 -20.60 -21.87
CA GLY A 221 13.42 -20.03 -22.75
C GLY A 221 13.57 -18.54 -22.46
N SER A 222 14.43 -18.17 -21.52
CA SER A 222 14.71 -16.76 -21.22
C SER A 222 15.30 -16.06 -22.44
N THR A 223 14.51 -15.23 -23.12
CA THR A 223 15.08 -14.26 -24.05
C THR A 223 14.56 -12.88 -23.71
N TRP A 224 15.18 -12.27 -22.70
CA TRP A 224 15.00 -10.85 -22.32
C TRP A 224 15.04 -9.88 -23.52
N ARG A 225 15.71 -10.27 -24.62
CA ARG A 225 15.72 -9.55 -25.90
C ARG A 225 14.36 -9.52 -26.61
N THR A 226 13.57 -10.59 -26.56
CA THR A 226 12.22 -10.66 -27.16
C THR A 226 11.24 -9.85 -26.34
N ALA A 227 11.33 -9.97 -25.01
CA ALA A 227 10.60 -9.18 -24.04
C ALA A 227 10.82 -7.66 -24.23
N TRP A 228 12.07 -7.19 -24.32
CA TRP A 228 12.40 -5.78 -24.52
C TRP A 228 11.90 -5.20 -25.85
N ARG A 229 11.96 -5.97 -26.94
CA ARG A 229 11.41 -5.56 -28.25
C ARG A 229 9.88 -5.38 -28.18
N ARG A 230 9.18 -6.26 -27.46
CA ARG A 230 7.72 -6.19 -27.25
C ARG A 230 7.30 -5.13 -26.21
N THR A 231 8.16 -4.78 -25.25
CA THR A 231 7.93 -3.61 -24.36
C THR A 231 8.03 -2.29 -25.12
N LYS A 232 8.90 -2.19 -26.13
CA LYS A 232 9.01 -0.98 -26.97
C LYS A 232 7.71 -0.69 -27.74
N THR A 233 6.95 -1.73 -28.12
CA THR A 233 5.61 -1.61 -28.71
C THR A 233 4.54 -1.16 -27.72
N LEU A 234 4.77 -1.21 -26.41
CA LEU A 234 3.85 -0.71 -25.36
C LEU A 234 4.06 0.75 -24.99
N MET A 235 5.24 1.29 -25.26
CA MET A 235 5.58 2.70 -25.01
C MET A 235 4.59 3.71 -25.63
N PRO A 236 3.97 3.45 -26.82
CA PRO A 236 2.92 4.30 -27.36
C PRO A 236 1.58 4.22 -26.62
N PHE A 237 1.26 3.09 -25.98
CA PHE A 237 0.02 2.88 -25.20
C PHE A 237 0.10 3.48 -23.80
N LEU A 238 1.31 3.53 -23.23
CA LEU A 238 1.61 4.21 -21.98
C LEU A 238 1.36 5.72 -22.01
N TRP A 239 1.56 6.34 -23.18
CA TRP A 239 1.35 7.77 -23.32
C TRP A 239 -0.12 8.04 -23.65
N PRO A 240 -0.90 8.66 -22.75
CA PRO A 240 -2.29 8.99 -23.02
C PRO A 240 -2.35 10.10 -24.08
N LYS A 241 -2.30 9.74 -25.36
CA LYS A 241 -2.30 10.68 -26.50
C LYS A 241 -3.60 11.49 -26.59
N LYS A 242 -4.71 10.93 -26.08
CA LYS A 242 -6.05 11.50 -26.24
C LYS A 242 -6.39 12.64 -25.27
N SER A 243 -5.67 12.81 -24.15
CA SER A 243 -6.02 13.86 -23.18
C SER A 243 -4.80 14.54 -22.54
N PHE A 244 -4.80 15.88 -22.58
CA PHE A 244 -3.75 16.72 -22.00
C PHE A 244 -3.67 16.59 -20.46
N MET A 245 -4.82 16.44 -19.79
CA MET A 245 -4.88 16.30 -18.33
C MET A 245 -4.18 15.04 -17.83
N LEU A 246 -4.26 13.92 -18.55
CA LEU A 246 -3.56 12.69 -18.18
C LEU A 246 -2.05 12.80 -18.46
N GLN A 247 -1.63 13.51 -19.52
CA GLN A 247 -0.21 13.76 -19.79
C GLN A 247 0.42 14.59 -18.65
N LEU A 248 -0.27 15.62 -18.19
CA LEU A 248 0.17 16.43 -17.06
C LEU A 248 0.28 15.59 -15.78
N GLN A 249 -0.66 14.66 -15.52
CA GLN A 249 -0.57 13.73 -14.39
C GLN A 249 0.66 12.81 -14.48
N VAL A 250 0.99 12.30 -15.68
CA VAL A 250 2.20 11.48 -15.89
C VAL A 250 3.46 12.29 -15.56
N ILE A 251 3.54 13.54 -16.03
CA ILE A 251 4.67 14.43 -15.73
C ILE A 251 4.78 14.69 -14.24
N ILE A 252 3.66 15.00 -13.55
CA ILE A 252 3.65 15.17 -12.10
C ILE A 252 4.11 13.89 -11.38
N CYS A 253 3.68 12.70 -11.82
CA CYS A 253 4.14 11.44 -11.25
C CYS A 253 5.66 11.26 -11.37
N ILE A 254 6.24 11.62 -12.52
CA ILE A 254 7.70 11.56 -12.73
C ILE A 254 8.42 12.58 -11.83
N LEU A 255 7.91 13.80 -11.72
CA LEU A 255 8.47 14.83 -10.84
C LEU A 255 8.41 14.39 -9.37
N LEU A 256 7.29 13.81 -8.92
CA LEU A 256 7.15 13.28 -7.55
C LEU A 256 8.10 12.09 -7.30
N LEU A 257 8.34 11.25 -8.31
CA LEU A 257 9.31 10.16 -8.23
C LEU A 257 10.71 10.69 -8.02
N LEU A 258 11.14 11.67 -8.83
CA LEU A 258 12.45 12.32 -8.73
C LEU A 258 12.60 13.04 -7.38
N ALA A 259 11.59 13.79 -6.96
CA ALA A 259 11.57 14.44 -5.64
C ALA A 259 11.72 13.43 -4.50
N GLY A 260 11.05 12.28 -4.60
CA GLY A 260 11.19 11.19 -3.63
C GLY A 260 12.62 10.62 -3.56
N ARG A 261 13.33 10.53 -4.68
CA ARG A 261 14.75 10.08 -4.69
C ARG A 261 15.68 11.10 -4.05
N ILE A 262 15.46 12.38 -4.32
CA ILE A 262 16.20 13.46 -3.70
C ILE A 262 16.01 13.42 -2.18
N ILE A 263 14.79 13.25 -1.70
CA ILE A 263 14.50 13.15 -0.26
C ILE A 263 15.14 11.89 0.34
N ASN A 264 15.13 10.76 -0.37
CA ASN A 264 15.82 9.55 0.06
C ASN A 264 17.32 9.79 0.32
N LEU A 265 17.97 10.62 -0.50
CA LEU A 265 19.37 11.01 -0.30
C LEU A 265 19.54 11.94 0.92
N PHE A 266 18.65 12.92 1.10
CA PHE A 266 18.78 13.90 2.18
C PHE A 266 18.51 13.32 3.57
N VAL A 267 17.66 12.30 3.69
CA VAL A 267 17.29 11.75 5.00
C VAL A 267 18.50 11.27 5.83
N PRO A 268 19.41 10.42 5.30
CA PRO A 268 20.63 10.05 6.02
C PRO A 268 21.60 11.22 6.27
N ILE A 269 21.64 12.22 5.37
CA ILE A 269 22.49 13.41 5.51
C ILE A 269 22.06 14.25 6.71
N TYR A 270 20.76 14.48 6.87
CA TYR A 270 20.25 15.20 8.03
C TYR A 270 20.44 14.41 9.33
N ASN A 271 20.39 13.07 9.26
CA ASN A 271 20.74 12.24 10.40
C ASN A 271 22.21 12.41 10.83
N LYS A 272 23.14 12.50 9.86
CA LYS A 272 24.55 12.88 10.12
C LYS A 272 24.66 14.23 10.79
N LEU A 273 24.02 15.26 10.22
CA LEU A 273 24.11 16.63 10.75
C LEU A 273 23.61 16.74 12.19
N ILE A 274 22.55 15.99 12.54
CA ILE A 274 22.06 15.92 13.92
C ILE A 274 23.14 15.34 14.85
N VAL A 275 23.76 14.22 14.47
CA VAL A 275 24.82 13.59 15.27
C VAL A 275 26.06 14.48 15.39
N ASP A 276 26.46 15.15 14.31
CA ASP A 276 27.60 16.07 14.31
C ASP A 276 27.36 17.33 15.14
N SER A 277 26.12 17.82 15.20
CA SER A 277 25.75 18.94 16.06
C SER A 277 25.83 18.62 17.56
N MET A 278 25.79 17.33 17.92
CA MET A 278 25.93 16.85 19.30
C MET A 278 27.39 16.57 19.70
N THR A 279 28.33 16.59 18.76
CA THR A 279 29.76 16.32 19.03
C THR A 279 30.62 17.58 18.96
N THR A 280 30.15 18.63 18.29
CA THR A 280 30.85 19.92 18.18
C THR A 280 30.58 20.82 19.39
N THR A 281 31.64 21.30 20.05
CA THR A 281 31.55 22.23 21.19
C THR A 281 31.77 23.68 20.73
N PRO A 282 30.99 24.67 21.24
CA PRO A 282 29.92 24.55 22.24
C PRO A 282 28.63 23.94 21.67
N LEU A 283 27.94 23.16 22.52
CA LEU A 283 26.69 22.48 22.16
C LEU A 283 25.57 23.50 21.97
N TYR A 284 25.07 23.63 20.75
CA TYR A 284 23.86 24.41 20.45
C TYR A 284 22.69 23.48 20.20
N PHE A 285 21.54 23.78 20.81
CA PHE A 285 20.32 23.03 20.57
C PHE A 285 19.71 23.40 19.19
N ARG A 286 19.98 22.57 18.18
CA ARG A 286 19.55 22.75 16.78
C ARG A 286 18.21 22.07 16.50
N TRP A 287 17.12 22.66 16.99
CA TRP A 287 15.76 22.15 16.73
C TRP A 287 15.37 22.17 15.24
N ASP A 288 15.96 23.08 14.47
CA ASP A 288 15.79 23.25 13.03
C ASP A 288 16.14 21.96 12.25
N LEU A 289 17.25 21.31 12.61
CA LEU A 289 17.69 20.07 11.98
C LEU A 289 16.75 18.90 12.27
N ILE A 290 16.25 18.80 13.51
CA ILE A 290 15.35 17.73 13.93
C ILE A 290 14.01 17.84 13.22
N VAL A 291 13.42 19.05 13.18
CA VAL A 291 12.14 19.28 12.48
C VAL A 291 12.28 18.99 10.99
N THR A 292 13.39 19.41 10.37
CA THR A 292 13.65 19.15 8.94
C THR A 292 13.82 17.65 8.66
N TYR A 293 14.58 16.93 9.50
CA TYR A 293 14.76 15.48 9.39
C TYR A 293 13.43 14.73 9.51
N VAL A 294 12.60 15.06 10.51
CA VAL A 294 11.28 14.44 10.69
C VAL A 294 10.36 14.76 9.51
N GLY A 295 10.41 16.00 8.99
CA GLY A 295 9.70 16.39 7.77
C GLY A 295 10.10 15.54 6.55
N PHE A 296 11.40 15.36 6.31
CA PHE A 296 11.87 14.49 5.23
C PHE A 296 11.51 13.02 5.45
N LYS A 297 11.57 12.51 6.69
CA LYS A 297 11.10 11.16 7.03
C LYS A 297 9.60 10.98 6.78
N PHE A 298 8.78 11.99 7.04
CA PHE A 298 7.35 11.98 6.71
C PHE A 298 7.11 11.93 5.19
N LEU A 299 7.88 12.71 4.42
CA LEU A 299 7.79 12.71 2.96
C LEU A 299 8.26 11.37 2.34
N GLN A 300 9.34 10.78 2.88
CA GLN A 300 9.89 9.47 2.48
C GLN A 300 8.96 8.32 2.86
N GLY A 301 8.35 8.38 4.05
CA GLY A 301 7.65 7.27 4.70
C GLY A 301 8.49 6.76 5.86
N GLY A 302 8.04 7.06 7.09
CA GLY A 302 8.76 6.73 8.31
C GLY A 302 9.16 5.26 8.38
N GLY A 303 10.29 4.98 9.03
CA GLY A 303 10.95 3.66 9.09
C GLY A 303 10.14 2.48 9.67
N THR A 304 8.84 2.65 9.89
CA THR A 304 7.87 1.61 10.29
C THR A 304 7.21 0.89 9.10
N GLY A 305 7.71 1.08 7.88
CA GLY A 305 7.24 0.35 6.68
C GLY A 305 6.04 1.00 5.96
N GLY A 306 5.65 2.22 6.34
CA GLY A 306 4.62 2.99 5.65
C GLY A 306 5.12 3.70 4.40
N MET A 307 4.29 3.78 3.35
CA MET A 307 4.58 4.62 2.19
C MET A 307 4.56 6.10 2.59
N GLY A 308 5.57 6.88 2.16
CA GLY A 308 5.63 8.32 2.43
C GLY A 308 4.55 9.14 1.75
N ALA A 309 4.35 10.37 2.22
CA ALA A 309 3.34 11.27 1.66
C ALA A 309 3.51 11.46 0.14
N LEU A 310 4.75 11.60 -0.34
CA LEU A 310 5.04 11.71 -1.77
C LEU A 310 4.71 10.43 -2.54
N ASN A 311 5.05 9.28 -1.97
CA ASN A 311 4.78 8.00 -2.61
C ASN A 311 3.27 7.72 -2.67
N ASN A 312 2.51 8.08 -1.63
CA ASN A 312 1.05 7.98 -1.62
C ASN A 312 0.40 8.92 -2.65
N LEU A 313 0.83 10.18 -2.70
CA LEU A 313 0.32 11.14 -3.68
C LEU A 313 0.60 10.67 -5.11
N ARG A 314 1.81 10.19 -5.37
CA ARG A 314 2.20 9.59 -6.65
C ARG A 314 1.33 8.37 -6.98
N SER A 315 1.14 7.45 -6.04
CA SER A 315 0.29 6.26 -6.25
C SER A 315 -1.17 6.65 -6.54
N PHE A 316 -1.71 7.66 -5.87
CA PHE A 316 -3.06 8.17 -6.13
C PHE A 316 -3.21 8.71 -7.56
N LEU A 317 -2.24 9.48 -8.04
CA LEU A 317 -2.22 9.96 -9.42
C LEU A 317 -2.04 8.81 -10.42
N TRP A 318 -1.19 7.84 -10.10
CA TRP A 318 -0.92 6.69 -10.95
C TRP A 318 -2.15 5.79 -11.16
N VAL A 319 -3.00 5.60 -10.13
CA VAL A 319 -4.22 4.77 -10.25
C VAL A 319 -5.10 5.24 -11.40
N ARG A 320 -5.27 6.55 -11.60
CA ARG A 320 -6.08 7.08 -12.71
C ARG A 320 -5.49 6.74 -14.08
N ILE A 321 -4.17 6.84 -14.20
CA ILE A 321 -3.43 6.50 -15.43
C ILE A 321 -3.51 5.00 -15.71
N GLN A 322 -3.38 4.18 -14.67
CA GLN A 322 -3.50 2.73 -14.75
C GLN A 322 -4.90 2.33 -15.26
N GLN A 323 -5.95 2.84 -14.63
CA GLN A 323 -7.34 2.55 -15.02
C GLN A 323 -7.67 2.99 -16.46
N TYR A 324 -7.17 4.15 -16.89
CA TYR A 324 -7.30 4.59 -18.27
C TYR A 324 -6.61 3.62 -19.24
N THR A 325 -5.37 3.22 -18.93
CA THR A 325 -4.59 2.30 -19.77
C THR A 325 -5.26 0.93 -19.87
N THR A 326 -5.68 0.35 -18.74
CA THR A 326 -6.44 -0.91 -18.67
C THR A 326 -7.65 -0.86 -19.59
N ARG A 327 -8.50 0.16 -19.43
CA ARG A 327 -9.72 0.33 -20.24
C ARG A 327 -9.43 0.42 -21.74
N GLU A 328 -8.46 1.22 -22.15
CA GLU A 328 -8.17 1.37 -23.59
C GLU A 328 -7.62 0.06 -24.18
N VAL A 329 -6.80 -0.67 -23.44
CA VAL A 329 -6.25 -1.97 -23.88
C VAL A 329 -7.36 -3.02 -23.96
N GLU A 330 -8.18 -3.18 -22.91
CA GLU A 330 -9.31 -4.11 -22.89
C GLU A 330 -10.31 -3.84 -24.02
N VAL A 331 -10.73 -2.58 -24.19
CA VAL A 331 -11.69 -2.22 -25.26
C VAL A 331 -11.10 -2.47 -26.65
N THR A 332 -9.79 -2.26 -26.82
CA THR A 332 -9.12 -2.52 -28.10
C THR A 332 -9.02 -4.01 -28.39
N LEU A 333 -8.62 -4.81 -27.40
CA LEU A 333 -8.58 -6.27 -27.50
C LEU A 333 -9.98 -6.83 -27.74
N PHE A 334 -10.97 -6.40 -26.98
CA PHE A 334 -12.35 -6.83 -27.12
C PHE A 334 -12.92 -6.50 -28.50
N ARG A 335 -12.65 -5.30 -29.03
CA ARG A 335 -13.02 -4.92 -30.40
C ARG A 335 -12.34 -5.82 -31.43
N HIS A 336 -11.06 -6.11 -31.25
CA HIS A 336 -10.31 -6.97 -32.15
C HIS A 336 -10.85 -8.41 -32.13
N LEU A 337 -11.12 -8.98 -30.95
CA LEU A 337 -11.72 -10.30 -30.79
C LEU A 337 -13.08 -10.42 -31.51
N HIS A 338 -13.90 -9.37 -31.46
CA HIS A 338 -15.16 -9.31 -32.20
C HIS A 338 -14.99 -9.23 -33.73
N GLY A 339 -13.84 -8.77 -34.22
CA GLY A 339 -13.51 -8.76 -35.64
C GLY A 339 -13.02 -10.10 -36.18
N LEU A 340 -12.74 -11.09 -35.32
CA LEU A 340 -12.26 -12.41 -35.74
C LEU A 340 -13.40 -13.29 -36.27
N SER A 341 -13.04 -14.25 -37.11
CA SER A 341 -14.02 -15.11 -37.79
C SER A 341 -14.73 -16.07 -36.82
N LEU A 342 -15.94 -16.51 -37.20
CA LEU A 342 -16.71 -17.49 -36.44
C LEU A 342 -15.92 -18.80 -36.21
N ARG A 343 -15.14 -19.23 -37.21
CA ARG A 343 -14.28 -20.42 -37.12
C ARG A 343 -13.28 -20.29 -35.98
N TRP A 344 -12.65 -19.13 -35.83
CA TRP A 344 -11.72 -18.85 -34.74
C TRP A 344 -12.41 -19.00 -33.38
N HIS A 345 -13.61 -18.43 -33.22
CA HIS A 345 -14.39 -18.50 -31.99
C HIS A 345 -14.84 -19.93 -31.64
N LEU A 346 -15.25 -20.72 -32.63
CA LEU A 346 -15.67 -22.12 -32.42
C LEU A 346 -14.50 -23.07 -32.09
N SER A 347 -13.29 -22.73 -32.53
CA SER A 347 -12.09 -23.55 -32.30
C SER A 347 -11.49 -23.41 -30.90
N ARG A 348 -11.92 -22.40 -30.12
CA ARG A 348 -11.29 -22.01 -28.85
C ARG A 348 -12.33 -21.93 -27.74
N LYS A 349 -11.90 -22.22 -26.51
CA LYS A 349 -12.75 -22.06 -25.32
C LYS A 349 -12.83 -20.58 -24.95
N THR A 350 -14.01 -19.99 -24.98
CA THR A 350 -14.20 -18.56 -24.67
C THR A 350 -13.64 -18.16 -23.31
N GLY A 351 -13.78 -19.02 -22.29
CA GLY A 351 -13.24 -18.75 -20.95
C GLY A 351 -11.70 -18.74 -20.88
N GLU A 352 -11.01 -19.44 -21.78
CA GLU A 352 -9.55 -19.41 -21.88
C GLU A 352 -9.08 -18.10 -22.54
N VAL A 353 -9.73 -17.71 -23.64
CA VAL A 353 -9.46 -16.45 -24.35
C VAL A 353 -9.67 -15.24 -23.44
N LEU A 354 -10.79 -15.18 -22.71
CA LEU A 354 -11.07 -14.11 -21.76
C LEU A 354 -10.03 -14.05 -20.64
N ARG A 355 -9.60 -15.19 -20.11
CA ARG A 355 -8.53 -15.22 -19.09
C ARG A 355 -7.19 -14.74 -19.61
N VAL A 356 -6.85 -15.01 -20.87
CA VAL A 356 -5.62 -14.49 -21.48
C VAL A 356 -5.72 -12.97 -21.68
N MET A 357 -6.89 -12.47 -22.07
CA MET A 357 -7.16 -11.02 -22.16
C MET A 357 -7.03 -10.32 -20.81
N ASP A 358 -7.69 -10.84 -19.77
CA ASP A 358 -7.67 -10.26 -18.42
C ASP A 358 -6.25 -10.28 -17.84
N ARG A 359 -5.58 -11.45 -17.86
CA ARG A 359 -4.21 -11.60 -17.36
C ARG A 359 -3.21 -10.74 -18.13
N GLY A 360 -3.34 -10.66 -19.45
CA GLY A 360 -2.47 -9.83 -20.30
C GLY A 360 -2.59 -8.35 -19.98
N THR A 361 -3.82 -7.87 -19.81
CA THR A 361 -4.09 -6.46 -19.46
C THR A 361 -3.53 -6.12 -18.06
N ASP A 362 -3.81 -6.96 -17.07
CA ASP A 362 -3.27 -6.80 -15.72
C ASP A 362 -1.74 -6.83 -15.73
N SER A 363 -1.16 -7.75 -16.50
CA SER A 363 0.29 -7.92 -16.62
C SER A 363 0.98 -6.68 -17.19
N ILE A 364 0.38 -6.02 -18.18
CA ILE A 364 0.89 -4.75 -18.71
C ILE A 364 0.98 -3.73 -17.59
N THR A 365 -0.11 -3.51 -16.84
CA THR A 365 -0.12 -2.47 -15.80
C THR A 365 0.83 -2.77 -14.64
N ASN A 366 0.91 -4.03 -14.22
CA ASN A 366 1.79 -4.47 -13.15
C ASN A 366 3.27 -4.38 -13.55
N LEU A 367 3.61 -4.80 -14.78
CA LEU A 367 4.97 -4.70 -15.31
C LEU A 367 5.45 -3.25 -15.36
N LEU A 368 4.59 -2.34 -15.78
CA LEU A 368 4.88 -0.90 -15.79
C LEU A 368 5.11 -0.36 -14.38
N ASN A 369 4.25 -0.74 -13.43
CA ASN A 369 4.39 -0.36 -12.03
C ASN A 369 5.75 -0.83 -11.45
N TYR A 370 6.11 -2.10 -11.68
CA TYR A 370 7.37 -2.65 -11.17
C TYR A 370 8.60 -2.01 -11.81
N ILE A 371 8.61 -1.80 -13.13
CA ILE A 371 9.75 -1.20 -13.82
C ILE A 371 9.92 0.27 -13.41
N LEU A 372 8.85 1.07 -13.49
CA LEU A 372 8.93 2.52 -13.27
C LEU A 372 9.08 2.90 -11.79
N PHE A 373 8.47 2.16 -10.86
CA PHE A 373 8.39 2.59 -9.46
C PHE A 373 9.20 1.75 -8.48
N SER A 374 9.62 0.55 -8.88
CA SER A 374 10.45 -0.31 -8.03
C SER A 374 11.86 -0.44 -8.60
N ILE A 375 12.03 -0.96 -9.82
CA ILE A 375 13.36 -1.35 -10.33
C ILE A 375 14.18 -0.15 -10.82
N MET A 376 13.62 0.72 -11.66
CA MET A 376 14.37 1.86 -12.16
C MET A 376 14.80 2.77 -11.00
N PRO A 377 13.93 3.12 -10.02
CA PRO A 377 14.33 3.92 -8.89
C PRO A 377 15.37 3.23 -8.00
N THR A 378 15.33 1.91 -7.79
CA THR A 378 16.35 1.22 -6.98
C THR A 378 17.71 1.22 -7.66
N LEU A 379 17.77 0.98 -8.97
CA LEU A 379 19.03 1.05 -9.72
C LEU A 379 19.61 2.48 -9.70
N VAL A 380 18.76 3.49 -9.83
CA VAL A 380 19.16 4.90 -9.69
C VAL A 380 19.63 5.20 -8.27
N ASP A 381 18.93 4.72 -7.24
CA ASP A 381 19.33 4.92 -5.83
C ASP A 381 20.68 4.28 -5.52
N ILE A 382 20.96 3.09 -6.07
CA ILE A 382 22.28 2.44 -5.96
C ILE A 382 23.34 3.28 -6.67
N ALA A 383 23.08 3.75 -7.89
CA ALA A 383 24.03 4.57 -8.65
C ALA A 383 24.33 5.89 -7.94
N ILE A 384 23.31 6.59 -7.45
CA ILE A 384 23.44 7.81 -6.66
C ILE A 384 24.25 7.53 -5.39
N ALA A 385 23.97 6.42 -4.69
CA ALA A 385 24.70 6.04 -3.48
C ALA A 385 26.20 5.84 -3.75
N VAL A 386 26.53 5.07 -4.80
CA VAL A 386 27.93 4.81 -5.17
C VAL A 386 28.64 6.12 -5.51
N ILE A 387 28.03 6.98 -6.34
CA ILE A 387 28.60 8.28 -6.68
C ILE A 387 28.78 9.14 -5.42
N TYR A 388 27.77 9.20 -4.56
CA TYR A 388 27.79 9.96 -3.31
C TYR A 388 28.93 9.50 -2.38
N PHE A 389 29.08 8.20 -2.13
CA PHE A 389 30.13 7.66 -1.26
C PHE A 389 31.54 7.81 -1.86
N VAL A 390 31.69 7.70 -3.18
CA VAL A 390 32.98 7.95 -3.86
C VAL A 390 33.40 9.42 -3.71
N THR A 391 32.46 10.35 -3.85
CA THR A 391 32.77 11.80 -3.83
C THR A 391 33.06 12.35 -2.44
N LEU A 392 32.37 11.89 -1.40
CA LEU A 392 32.49 12.46 -0.04
C LEU A 392 33.47 11.72 0.87
N PHE A 393 33.61 10.41 0.70
CA PHE A 393 34.46 9.58 1.55
C PHE A 393 35.73 9.20 0.81
N ASN A 394 35.66 8.13 0.01
CA ASN A 394 36.75 7.59 -0.79
C ASN A 394 36.20 6.54 -1.76
N ALA A 395 36.96 6.22 -2.81
CA ALA A 395 36.62 5.19 -3.79
C ALA A 395 36.36 3.82 -3.15
N TRP A 396 37.03 3.50 -2.03
CA TRP A 396 36.86 2.24 -1.29
C TRP A 396 35.45 2.06 -0.71
N PHE A 397 34.81 3.11 -0.20
CA PHE A 397 33.44 3.01 0.31
C PHE A 397 32.44 2.75 -0.83
N GLY A 398 32.62 3.45 -1.95
CA GLY A 398 31.84 3.21 -3.16
C GLY A 398 31.99 1.77 -3.66
N LEU A 399 33.21 1.23 -3.64
CA LEU A 399 33.49 -0.16 -4.02
C LEU A 399 32.80 -1.16 -3.09
N ILE A 400 32.85 -0.95 -1.77
CA ILE A 400 32.18 -1.82 -0.79
C ILE A 400 30.67 -1.82 -1.05
N VAL A 401 30.04 -0.65 -1.14
CA VAL A 401 28.59 -0.53 -1.39
C VAL A 401 28.22 -1.19 -2.72
N PHE A 402 28.96 -0.90 -3.79
CA PHE A 402 28.71 -1.49 -5.10
C PHE A 402 28.84 -3.02 -5.07
N THR A 403 29.90 -3.55 -4.44
CA THR A 403 30.17 -4.99 -4.37
C THR A 403 29.11 -5.71 -3.55
N THR A 404 28.75 -5.17 -2.37
CA THR A 404 27.69 -5.74 -1.53
C THR A 404 26.36 -5.77 -2.28
N MET A 405 26.02 -4.71 -3.01
CA MET A 405 24.74 -4.63 -3.72
C MET A 405 24.69 -5.49 -4.98
N ALA A 406 25.78 -5.53 -5.73
CA ALA A 406 25.90 -6.43 -6.88
C ALA A 406 25.83 -7.89 -6.45
N LEU A 407 26.55 -8.27 -5.39
CA LEU A 407 26.53 -9.62 -4.82
C LEU A 407 25.13 -9.98 -4.32
N TYR A 408 24.45 -9.05 -3.65
CA TYR A 408 23.08 -9.23 -3.18
C TYR A 408 22.13 -9.53 -4.34
N ILE A 409 22.14 -8.71 -5.39
CA ILE A 409 21.26 -8.87 -6.56
C ILE A 409 21.54 -10.20 -7.25
N ALA A 410 22.83 -10.51 -7.50
CA ALA A 410 23.23 -11.75 -8.15
C ALA A 410 22.80 -12.99 -7.35
N ALA A 411 23.11 -13.03 -6.04
CA ALA A 411 22.70 -14.12 -5.17
C ALA A 411 21.17 -14.27 -5.11
N THR A 412 20.44 -13.16 -5.05
CA THR A 412 18.97 -13.16 -5.03
C THR A 412 18.41 -13.77 -6.30
N ILE A 413 18.90 -13.39 -7.48
CA ILE A 413 18.40 -13.93 -8.77
C ILE A 413 18.70 -15.44 -8.86
N ILE A 414 19.95 -15.84 -8.63
CA ILE A 414 20.38 -17.24 -8.77
C ILE A 414 19.57 -18.16 -7.83
N VAL A 415 19.45 -17.78 -6.56
CA VAL A 415 18.72 -18.58 -5.56
C VAL A 415 17.22 -18.56 -5.84
N THR A 416 16.66 -17.44 -6.31
CA THR A 416 15.23 -17.35 -6.68
C THR A 416 14.89 -18.28 -7.85
N GLU A 417 15.73 -18.33 -8.88
CA GLU A 417 15.56 -19.25 -10.01
C GLU A 417 15.64 -20.70 -9.55
N TRP A 418 16.66 -21.04 -8.75
CA TRP A 418 16.79 -22.38 -8.18
C TRP A 418 15.60 -22.77 -7.30
N ARG A 419 15.05 -21.84 -6.51
CA ARG A 419 13.90 -22.09 -5.62
C ARG A 419 12.60 -22.31 -6.40
N THR A 420 12.48 -21.76 -7.60
CA THR A 420 11.25 -21.83 -8.40
C THR A 420 10.76 -23.26 -8.63
N LYS A 421 11.68 -24.24 -8.71
CA LYS A 421 11.33 -25.67 -8.81
C LYS A 421 10.55 -26.20 -7.59
N PHE A 422 10.91 -25.79 -6.37
CA PHE A 422 10.21 -26.21 -5.15
C PHE A 422 8.83 -25.57 -5.06
N GLN A 423 8.73 -24.32 -5.50
CA GLN A 423 7.45 -23.64 -5.58
C GLN A 423 6.52 -24.28 -6.60
N ARG A 424 7.06 -24.75 -7.73
CA ARG A 424 6.31 -25.53 -8.73
C ARG A 424 5.81 -26.86 -8.14
N SER A 425 6.68 -27.64 -7.47
CA SER A 425 6.27 -28.89 -6.84
C SER A 425 5.18 -28.68 -5.79
N MET A 426 5.30 -27.65 -4.96
CA MET A 426 4.29 -27.26 -3.98
C MET A 426 2.94 -26.92 -4.65
N ASN A 427 2.94 -26.13 -5.72
CA ASN A 427 1.71 -25.78 -6.45
C ASN A 427 1.05 -27.00 -7.10
N LEU A 428 1.82 -27.95 -7.63
CA LEU A 428 1.27 -29.19 -8.20
C LEU A 428 0.62 -30.06 -7.12
N ALA A 429 1.25 -30.18 -5.96
CA ALA A 429 0.67 -30.90 -4.82
C ALA A 429 -0.61 -30.21 -4.32
N ASP A 430 -0.61 -28.88 -4.18
CA ASP A 430 -1.80 -28.09 -3.81
C ASP A 430 -2.96 -28.29 -4.78
N ASN A 431 -2.68 -28.25 -6.09
CA ASN A 431 -3.67 -28.50 -7.13
C ASN A 431 -4.24 -29.92 -7.04
N ALA A 432 -3.41 -30.94 -6.77
CA ALA A 432 -3.88 -32.31 -6.60
C ALA A 432 -4.79 -32.46 -5.36
N THR A 433 -4.41 -31.84 -4.24
CA THR A 433 -5.21 -31.84 -3.01
C THR A 433 -6.57 -31.16 -3.22
N LYS A 434 -6.60 -30.01 -3.91
CA LYS A 434 -7.83 -29.28 -4.24
C LYS A 434 -8.70 -30.01 -5.25
N ALA A 435 -8.10 -30.60 -6.28
CA ALA A 435 -8.83 -31.39 -7.26
C ALA A 435 -9.56 -32.55 -6.56
N ARG A 436 -8.88 -33.23 -5.62
CA ARG A 436 -9.46 -34.34 -4.87
C ARG A 436 -10.61 -33.92 -3.97
N SER A 437 -10.49 -32.81 -3.23
CA SER A 437 -11.58 -32.33 -2.38
C SER A 437 -12.81 -31.92 -3.19
N VAL A 438 -12.60 -31.23 -4.32
CA VAL A 438 -13.68 -30.83 -5.22
C VAL A 438 -14.37 -32.04 -5.83
N ASP A 439 -13.62 -33.02 -6.34
CA ASP A 439 -14.19 -34.22 -6.96
C ASP A 439 -15.00 -35.07 -5.96
N SER A 440 -14.48 -35.24 -4.74
CA SER A 440 -15.18 -35.99 -3.68
C SER A 440 -16.50 -35.32 -3.27
N LEU A 441 -16.53 -33.98 -3.17
CA LEU A 441 -17.73 -33.23 -2.79
C LEU A 441 -18.74 -33.09 -3.93
N LEU A 442 -18.28 -32.97 -5.18
CA LEU A 442 -19.18 -32.97 -6.35
C LEU A 442 -19.87 -34.33 -6.51
N ASN A 443 -19.16 -35.43 -6.24
CA ASN A 443 -19.66 -36.79 -6.32
C ASN A 443 -20.10 -37.36 -4.95
N PHE A 444 -20.58 -36.50 -4.05
CA PHE A 444 -20.93 -36.87 -2.69
C PHE A 444 -21.97 -38.00 -2.61
N GLU A 445 -22.93 -38.01 -3.54
CA GLU A 445 -23.96 -39.07 -3.62
C GLU A 445 -23.32 -40.45 -3.80
N THR A 446 -22.33 -40.57 -4.70
CA THR A 446 -21.59 -41.81 -4.93
C THR A 446 -20.85 -42.26 -3.69
N VAL A 447 -20.16 -41.36 -3.00
CA VAL A 447 -19.43 -41.68 -1.76
C VAL A 447 -20.39 -42.25 -0.70
N LYS A 448 -21.61 -41.68 -0.57
CA LYS A 448 -22.64 -42.17 0.35
C LYS A 448 -23.26 -43.50 -0.07
N TYR A 449 -23.48 -43.73 -1.37
CA TYR A 449 -24.00 -45.01 -1.85
C TYR A 449 -23.08 -46.19 -1.50
N TYR A 450 -21.76 -45.97 -1.52
CA TYR A 450 -20.77 -47.00 -1.21
C TYR A 450 -20.31 -47.04 0.25
N GLY A 451 -20.76 -46.11 1.11
CA GLY A 451 -20.28 -46.02 2.50
C GLY A 451 -18.77 -45.79 2.61
N ALA A 452 -18.19 -45.07 1.64
CA ALA A 452 -16.75 -44.92 1.45
C ALA A 452 -16.18 -43.64 2.09
N GLU A 453 -16.87 -43.03 3.07
CA GLU A 453 -16.47 -41.74 3.63
C GLU A 453 -15.08 -41.80 4.29
N SER A 454 -14.80 -42.85 5.06
CA SER A 454 -13.50 -43.04 5.71
C SER A 454 -12.37 -43.20 4.70
N TYR A 455 -12.66 -43.83 3.54
CA TYR A 455 -11.69 -44.00 2.46
C TYR A 455 -11.33 -42.65 1.83
N GLU A 456 -12.33 -41.85 1.47
CA GLU A 456 -12.10 -40.52 0.90
C GLU A 456 -11.40 -39.58 1.87
N VAL A 457 -11.74 -39.64 3.16
CA VAL A 457 -11.06 -38.84 4.20
C VAL A 457 -9.58 -39.22 4.32
N GLU A 458 -9.24 -40.51 4.35
CA GLU A 458 -7.84 -40.93 4.46
C GLU A 458 -7.06 -40.63 3.18
N ALA A 459 -7.71 -40.72 2.03
CA ALA A 459 -7.09 -40.45 0.75
C ALA A 459 -6.94 -38.93 0.47
N TYR A 460 -7.79 -38.10 1.07
CA TYR A 460 -7.58 -36.66 1.18
C TYR A 460 -6.46 -36.33 2.18
N ARG A 461 -6.42 -37.00 3.33
CA ARG A 461 -5.33 -36.84 4.32
C ARG A 461 -3.96 -37.12 3.70
N SER A 462 -3.81 -38.18 2.93
CA SER A 462 -2.54 -38.49 2.25
C SER A 462 -2.12 -37.39 1.27
N ALA A 463 -3.06 -36.86 0.47
CA ALA A 463 -2.80 -35.72 -0.42
C ALA A 463 -2.40 -34.46 0.37
N VAL A 464 -3.00 -34.21 1.53
CA VAL A 464 -2.61 -33.11 2.42
C VAL A 464 -1.19 -33.30 2.97
N LEU A 465 -0.81 -34.52 3.38
CA LEU A 465 0.54 -34.82 3.87
C LEU A 465 1.61 -34.62 2.78
N ASP A 466 1.31 -35.01 1.54
CA ASP A 466 2.20 -34.78 0.39
C ASP A 466 2.36 -33.28 0.10
N TYR A 467 1.27 -32.51 0.14
CA TYR A 467 1.33 -31.04 0.06
C TYR A 467 2.20 -30.44 1.16
N GLN A 468 1.98 -30.83 2.42
CA GLN A 468 2.75 -30.33 3.57
C GLN A 468 4.26 -30.59 3.41
N LYS A 469 4.63 -31.76 2.89
CA LYS A 469 6.04 -32.11 2.64
C LYS A 469 6.69 -31.20 1.61
N GLU A 470 5.99 -30.87 0.52
CA GLU A 470 6.51 -29.94 -0.50
C GLU A 470 6.46 -28.47 -0.05
N GLU A 471 5.45 -28.10 0.73
CA GLU A 471 5.33 -26.77 1.36
C GLU A 471 6.51 -26.50 2.29
N ILE A 472 6.89 -27.45 3.15
CA ILE A 472 8.06 -27.31 4.03
C ILE A 472 9.33 -27.02 3.22
N LYS A 473 9.57 -27.72 2.12
CA LYS A 473 10.74 -27.45 1.25
C LYS A 473 10.68 -26.06 0.62
N SER A 474 9.50 -25.63 0.18
CA SER A 474 9.25 -24.30 -0.38
C SER A 474 9.49 -23.18 0.66
N VAL A 475 9.07 -23.39 1.91
CA VAL A 475 9.29 -22.43 3.01
C VAL A 475 10.76 -22.42 3.43
N LEU A 476 11.38 -23.58 3.64
CA LEU A 476 12.80 -23.67 4.02
C LEU A 476 13.72 -23.02 2.99
N SER A 477 13.44 -23.20 1.70
CA SER A 477 14.21 -22.54 0.64
C SER A 477 14.04 -21.01 0.62
N LEU A 478 12.89 -20.48 1.06
CA LEU A 478 12.71 -19.04 1.26
C LEU A 478 13.50 -18.53 2.46
N THR A 479 13.45 -19.26 3.58
CA THR A 479 14.23 -18.91 4.77
C THR A 479 15.73 -18.94 4.49
N PHE A 480 16.19 -19.91 3.71
CA PHE A 480 17.58 -19.97 3.26
C PHE A 480 17.99 -18.72 2.45
N LEU A 481 17.15 -18.28 1.51
CA LEU A 481 17.38 -17.05 0.75
C LEU A 481 17.48 -15.83 1.69
N ASN A 482 16.53 -15.67 2.60
CA ASN A 482 16.53 -14.55 3.56
C ASN A 482 17.78 -14.56 4.45
N SER A 483 18.23 -15.74 4.91
CA SER A 483 19.45 -15.88 5.69
C SER A 483 20.70 -15.51 4.88
N LEU A 484 20.82 -15.98 3.64
CA LEU A 484 21.93 -15.64 2.75
C LEU A 484 22.00 -14.13 2.49
N GLN A 485 20.84 -13.53 2.21
CA GLN A 485 20.69 -12.09 2.01
C GLN A 485 21.12 -11.29 3.25
N ASN A 486 20.69 -11.69 4.44
CA ASN A 486 21.11 -11.06 5.69
C ASN A 486 22.63 -11.19 5.93
N ILE A 487 23.23 -12.35 5.62
CA ILE A 487 24.69 -12.53 5.75
C ILE A 487 25.45 -11.56 4.82
N ILE A 488 25.02 -11.41 3.57
CA ILE A 488 25.64 -10.49 2.60
C ILE A 488 25.55 -9.04 3.09
N VAL A 489 24.38 -8.61 3.58
CA VAL A 489 24.18 -7.24 4.07
C VAL A 489 24.98 -6.99 5.36
N CYS A 490 24.93 -7.91 6.32
CA CYS A 490 25.66 -7.80 7.58
C CYS A 490 27.18 -7.78 7.36
N SER A 491 27.70 -8.59 6.43
CA SER A 491 29.13 -8.58 6.10
C SER A 491 29.55 -7.28 5.42
N GLY A 492 28.76 -6.75 4.48
CA GLY A 492 29.00 -5.43 3.87
C GLY A 492 28.97 -4.30 4.89
N LEU A 493 27.98 -4.33 5.80
CA LEU A 493 27.88 -3.38 6.90
C LEU A 493 29.07 -3.50 7.85
N LEU A 494 29.51 -4.72 8.21
CA LEU A 494 30.65 -4.96 9.10
C LEU A 494 31.95 -4.41 8.51
N ILE A 495 32.25 -4.75 7.25
CA ILE A 495 33.48 -4.32 6.57
C ILE A 495 33.51 -2.79 6.43
N GLY A 496 32.40 -2.20 5.96
CA GLY A 496 32.32 -0.76 5.80
C GLY A 496 32.31 0.00 7.13
N SER A 497 31.70 -0.56 8.18
CA SER A 497 31.73 0.02 9.53
C SER A 497 33.14 0.02 10.11
N LEU A 498 33.87 -1.10 9.99
CA LEU A 498 35.26 -1.19 10.45
C LEU A 498 36.15 -0.18 9.73
N LEU A 499 36.01 -0.05 8.41
CA LEU A 499 36.74 0.95 7.63
C LEU A 499 36.40 2.38 8.06
N CYS A 500 35.11 2.69 8.23
CA CYS A 500 34.64 3.99 8.68
C CYS A 500 35.21 4.36 10.05
N VAL A 501 35.12 3.45 11.03
CA VAL A 501 35.63 3.69 12.39
C VAL A 501 37.16 3.84 12.37
N ASN A 502 37.87 3.05 11.56
CA ASN A 502 39.32 3.18 11.43
C ASN A 502 39.72 4.58 10.94
N MET A 503 39.05 5.11 9.92
CA MET A 503 39.33 6.45 9.38
C MET A 503 38.89 7.58 10.33
N VAL A 504 37.80 7.40 11.08
CA VAL A 504 37.38 8.36 12.13
C VAL A 504 38.41 8.42 13.26
N VAL A 505 38.91 7.27 13.73
CA VAL A 505 39.81 7.20 14.90
C VAL A 505 41.26 7.52 14.54
N ASN A 506 41.78 6.95 13.45
CA ASN A 506 43.20 7.03 13.11
C ASN A 506 43.54 8.22 12.20
N GLU A 507 42.69 8.53 11.22
CA GLU A 507 42.96 9.56 10.21
C GLU A 507 42.28 10.89 10.51
N GLN A 508 41.28 10.91 11.40
CA GLN A 508 40.46 12.09 11.78
C GLN A 508 39.85 12.84 10.58
N THR A 509 39.68 12.17 9.44
CA THR A 509 39.12 12.75 8.21
C THR A 509 37.60 12.75 8.18
N LEU A 510 36.96 11.91 8.99
CA LEU A 510 35.51 11.68 9.04
C LEU A 510 34.95 11.93 10.44
N SER A 511 33.69 12.34 10.52
CA SER A 511 32.99 12.60 11.79
C SER A 511 32.27 11.36 12.35
N VAL A 512 31.78 11.45 13.59
CA VAL A 512 30.93 10.39 14.17
C VAL A 512 29.59 10.28 13.42
N GLY A 513 29.06 11.39 12.90
CA GLY A 513 27.85 11.39 12.09
C GLY A 513 28.02 10.68 10.73
N ASP A 514 29.23 10.62 10.18
CA ASP A 514 29.53 9.89 8.95
C ASP A 514 29.30 8.38 9.07
N TYR A 515 29.61 7.80 10.23
CA TYR A 515 29.29 6.39 10.51
C TYR A 515 27.79 6.14 10.51
N VAL A 516 27.02 7.02 11.16
CA VAL A 516 25.55 6.93 11.22
C VAL A 516 24.94 7.10 9.84
N LEU A 517 25.49 8.00 9.01
CA LEU A 517 25.12 8.12 7.60
C LEU A 517 25.31 6.80 6.87
N PHE A 518 26.52 6.23 6.94
CA PHE A 518 26.85 4.99 6.23
C PHE A 518 25.92 3.84 6.63
N ALA A 519 25.75 3.60 7.93
CA ALA A 519 24.92 2.52 8.45
C ALA A 519 23.44 2.70 8.05
N SER A 520 22.89 3.91 8.20
CA SER A 520 21.48 4.18 7.85
C SER A 520 21.23 4.12 6.34
N TYR A 521 22.18 4.56 5.52
CA TYR A 521 22.06 4.55 4.06
C TYR A 521 22.08 3.11 3.50
N ILE A 522 22.97 2.24 4.01
CA ILE A 522 23.00 0.82 3.59
C ILE A 522 21.67 0.13 3.89
N ILE A 523 21.13 0.30 5.10
CA ILE A 523 19.83 -0.29 5.47
C ILE A 523 18.71 0.25 4.57
N GLN A 524 18.72 1.55 4.28
CA GLN A 524 17.73 2.17 3.40
C GLN A 524 17.77 1.60 1.98
N LEU A 525 18.96 1.37 1.43
CA LEU A 525 19.08 0.75 0.12
C LEU A 525 18.64 -0.72 0.15
N TYR A 526 18.85 -1.45 1.24
CA TYR A 526 18.48 -2.87 1.36
C TYR A 526 16.97 -3.12 1.30
N VAL A 527 16.16 -2.26 1.93
CA VAL A 527 14.69 -2.44 2.04
C VAL A 527 14.02 -2.75 0.69
N PRO A 528 14.21 -1.94 -0.38
CA PRO A 528 13.59 -2.24 -1.67
C PRO A 528 14.23 -3.43 -2.40
N LEU A 529 15.47 -3.80 -2.07
CA LEU A 529 16.13 -4.97 -2.66
C LEU A 529 15.57 -6.30 -2.14
N ASN A 530 15.06 -6.34 -0.90
CA ASN A 530 14.39 -7.53 -0.36
C ASN A 530 13.20 -7.95 -1.24
N TRP A 531 12.46 -6.98 -1.78
CA TRP A 531 11.34 -7.22 -2.68
C TRP A 531 11.76 -7.55 -4.12
N PHE A 532 13.04 -7.39 -4.47
CA PHE A 532 13.55 -7.55 -5.83
C PHE A 532 13.35 -8.97 -6.37
N GLY A 533 13.57 -10.01 -5.54
CA GLY A 533 13.33 -11.40 -5.95
C GLY A 533 11.86 -11.68 -6.29
N THR A 534 10.92 -11.01 -5.60
CA THR A 534 9.50 -11.07 -5.92
C THR A 534 9.19 -10.32 -7.21
N TYR A 535 9.74 -9.12 -7.40
CA TYR A 535 9.57 -8.36 -8.65
C TYR A 535 10.14 -9.10 -9.86
N TYR A 536 11.29 -9.76 -9.73
CA TYR A 536 11.91 -10.54 -10.81
C TYR A 536 10.95 -11.62 -11.34
N ARG A 537 10.40 -12.45 -10.44
CA ARG A 537 9.43 -13.49 -10.81
C ARG A 537 8.13 -12.90 -11.35
N ALA A 538 7.62 -11.84 -10.74
CA ALA A 538 6.40 -11.20 -11.19
C ALA A 538 6.55 -10.62 -12.59
N ILE A 539 7.73 -10.06 -12.92
CA ILE A 539 8.07 -9.57 -14.25
C ILE A 539 8.13 -10.70 -15.26
N GLN A 540 8.80 -11.82 -14.95
CA GLN A 540 8.84 -12.99 -15.83
C GLN A 540 7.42 -13.49 -16.14
N LYS A 541 6.57 -13.62 -15.12
CA LYS A 541 5.16 -14.01 -15.28
C LYS A 541 4.39 -13.00 -16.14
N ASN A 542 4.50 -11.71 -15.82
CA ASN A 542 3.79 -10.67 -16.55
C ASN A 542 4.26 -10.60 -18.02
N PHE A 543 5.52 -10.91 -18.31
CA PHE A 543 6.01 -10.99 -19.69
C PHE A 543 5.34 -12.11 -20.48
N VAL A 544 5.21 -13.29 -19.88
CA VAL A 544 4.52 -14.46 -20.45
C VAL A 544 3.04 -14.16 -20.70
N ASP A 545 2.32 -13.71 -19.68
CA ASP A 545 0.88 -13.44 -19.78
C ASP A 545 0.60 -12.35 -20.83
N MET A 546 1.50 -11.36 -20.95
CA MET A 546 1.46 -10.31 -21.96
C MET A 546 1.81 -10.83 -23.37
N GLU A 547 2.75 -11.76 -23.51
CA GLU A 547 3.09 -12.41 -24.78
C GLU A 547 1.88 -13.18 -25.34
N ASN A 548 1.22 -13.98 -24.51
CA ASN A 548 0.00 -14.70 -24.89
C ASN A 548 -1.12 -13.75 -25.35
N MET A 549 -1.26 -12.59 -24.69
CA MET A 549 -2.22 -11.56 -25.09
C MET A 549 -1.84 -10.86 -26.41
N PHE A 550 -0.54 -10.63 -26.66
CA PHE A 550 -0.07 -10.10 -27.94
C PHE A 550 -0.28 -11.07 -29.09
N ASP A 551 -0.11 -12.37 -28.84
CA ASP A 551 -0.37 -13.40 -29.84
C ASP A 551 -1.87 -13.45 -30.20
N LEU A 552 -2.77 -13.14 -29.25
CA LEU A 552 -4.20 -12.91 -29.56
C LEU A 552 -4.43 -11.66 -30.42
N LEU A 553 -3.72 -10.56 -30.15
CA LEU A 553 -3.85 -9.30 -30.91
C LEU A 553 -3.26 -9.40 -32.33
N GLN A 554 -2.34 -10.33 -32.55
CA GLN A 554 -1.75 -10.61 -33.87
C GLN A 554 -2.61 -11.56 -34.73
N ALA A 555 -3.71 -12.11 -34.20
CA ALA A 555 -4.59 -12.97 -34.97
C ALA A 555 -5.25 -12.17 -36.11
N GLU A 556 -4.99 -12.55 -37.36
CA GLU A 556 -5.56 -11.86 -38.49
C GLU A 556 -7.03 -12.26 -38.72
N PRO A 557 -7.94 -11.32 -38.98
CA PRO A 557 -9.31 -11.62 -39.37
C PRO A 557 -9.34 -12.30 -40.76
N GLU A 558 -9.98 -13.48 -40.86
CA GLU A 558 -10.09 -14.22 -42.12
C GLU A 558 -10.97 -13.50 -43.16
N VAL A 559 -11.90 -12.66 -42.72
CA VAL A 559 -12.83 -11.90 -43.58
C VAL A 559 -12.54 -10.41 -43.40
N ILE A 560 -12.03 -9.79 -44.46
CA ILE A 560 -11.67 -8.37 -44.49
C ILE A 560 -12.37 -7.73 -45.69
N ASP A 561 -13.00 -6.58 -45.47
CA ASP A 561 -13.57 -5.80 -46.57
C ASP A 561 -12.47 -5.35 -47.53
N ALA A 562 -12.76 -5.40 -48.83
CA ALA A 562 -11.84 -4.87 -49.83
C ALA A 562 -11.62 -3.36 -49.61
N PRO A 563 -10.41 -2.83 -49.87
CA PRO A 563 -10.13 -1.40 -49.70
C PRO A 563 -11.09 -0.57 -50.56
N GLY A 564 -11.94 0.23 -49.92
CA GLY A 564 -12.94 1.07 -50.58
C GLY A 564 -14.29 0.39 -50.87
N ALA A 565 -14.60 -0.74 -50.21
CA ALA A 565 -15.91 -1.38 -50.33
C ALA A 565 -17.05 -0.39 -50.00
N PRO A 566 -17.98 -0.10 -50.94
CA PRO A 566 -19.09 0.79 -50.67
C PRO A 566 -20.09 0.13 -49.70
N PRO A 567 -20.87 0.94 -48.94
CA PRO A 567 -21.96 0.41 -48.14
C PRO A 567 -22.95 -0.33 -49.04
N LEU A 568 -23.38 -1.51 -48.60
CA LEU A 568 -24.25 -2.38 -49.38
C LEU A 568 -25.61 -1.69 -49.63
N ALA A 569 -25.83 -1.23 -50.87
CA ALA A 569 -27.10 -0.68 -51.32
C ALA A 569 -27.90 -1.79 -52.03
N VAL A 570 -28.85 -2.40 -51.33
CA VAL A 570 -29.62 -3.53 -51.85
C VAL A 570 -30.92 -3.04 -52.51
N ASN A 571 -31.01 -3.15 -53.84
CA ASN A 571 -32.26 -2.97 -54.58
C ASN A 571 -32.75 -4.34 -55.06
N GLY A 572 -33.81 -4.88 -54.43
CA GLY A 572 -34.45 -6.14 -54.85
C GLY A 572 -34.02 -7.41 -54.10
N GLY A 573 -32.87 -7.45 -53.44
CA GLY A 573 -32.52 -8.55 -52.51
C GLY A 573 -32.40 -9.95 -53.13
N GLN A 574 -32.04 -10.03 -54.42
CA GLN A 574 -31.75 -11.31 -55.08
C GLN A 574 -30.41 -11.87 -54.59
N VAL A 575 -30.38 -13.17 -54.24
CA VAL A 575 -29.15 -13.87 -53.81
C VAL A 575 -28.78 -14.91 -54.85
N GLU A 576 -27.58 -14.83 -55.41
CA GLU A 576 -27.06 -15.79 -56.39
C GLU A 576 -25.82 -16.49 -55.82
N PHE A 577 -25.86 -17.81 -55.78
CA PHE A 577 -24.68 -18.66 -55.56
C PHE A 577 -24.19 -19.10 -56.94
N ARG A 578 -22.91 -18.85 -57.26
CA ARG A 578 -22.29 -19.25 -58.52
C ARG A 578 -21.01 -20.05 -58.27
N ASN A 579 -21.07 -21.34 -58.56
CA ASN A 579 -19.97 -22.30 -58.42
C ASN A 579 -19.30 -22.24 -57.03
N VAL A 580 -20.12 -22.11 -55.98
CA VAL A 580 -19.62 -21.88 -54.63
C VAL A 580 -19.02 -23.17 -54.07
N VAL A 581 -17.80 -23.04 -53.57
CA VAL A 581 -17.07 -24.09 -52.84
C VAL A 581 -16.77 -23.55 -51.45
N PHE A 582 -17.09 -24.31 -50.41
CA PHE A 582 -16.89 -23.89 -49.03
C PHE A 582 -16.36 -25.03 -48.16
N SER A 583 -15.42 -24.70 -47.27
CA SER A 583 -14.77 -25.63 -46.34
C SER A 583 -14.41 -24.92 -45.03
N TYR A 584 -14.74 -25.51 -43.88
CA TYR A 584 -14.25 -25.03 -42.58
C TYR A 584 -12.80 -25.44 -42.32
N VAL A 585 -12.35 -26.55 -42.89
CA VAL A 585 -10.96 -27.03 -42.83
C VAL A 585 -10.57 -27.38 -44.26
N PRO A 586 -9.37 -27.02 -44.76
CA PRO A 586 -8.99 -27.22 -46.16
C PRO A 586 -9.18 -28.66 -46.65
N GLU A 587 -8.99 -29.62 -45.74
CA GLU A 587 -9.11 -31.06 -45.99
C GLU A 587 -10.57 -31.54 -46.16
N ARG A 588 -11.56 -30.78 -45.67
CA ARG A 588 -12.98 -31.17 -45.67
C ARG A 588 -13.86 -30.12 -46.32
N VAL A 589 -14.07 -30.29 -47.62
CA VAL A 589 -15.01 -29.48 -48.41
C VAL A 589 -16.45 -29.87 -48.11
N VAL A 590 -17.24 -28.91 -47.61
CA VAL A 590 -18.65 -29.08 -47.21
C VAL A 590 -19.60 -28.77 -48.38
N LEU A 591 -19.43 -27.63 -49.05
CA LEU A 591 -20.20 -27.28 -50.23
C LEU A 591 -19.34 -27.50 -51.47
N ARG A 592 -19.84 -28.27 -52.44
CA ARG A 592 -19.13 -28.62 -53.67
C ARG A 592 -19.88 -28.08 -54.89
N ASN A 593 -19.35 -27.02 -55.48
CA ASN A 593 -19.78 -26.43 -56.75
C ASN A 593 -21.29 -26.14 -56.83
N ILE A 594 -21.81 -25.47 -55.81
CA ILE A 594 -23.24 -25.17 -55.68
C ILE A 594 -23.57 -23.90 -56.45
N SER A 595 -24.62 -23.97 -57.28
CA SER A 595 -25.14 -22.85 -58.07
C SER A 595 -26.66 -22.80 -58.01
N PHE A 596 -27.22 -21.73 -57.46
CA PHE A 596 -28.68 -21.48 -57.44
C PHE A 596 -28.96 -19.98 -57.25
N THR A 597 -30.19 -19.57 -57.54
CA THR A 597 -30.63 -18.18 -57.44
C THR A 597 -31.92 -18.09 -56.64
N VAL A 598 -31.94 -17.24 -55.61
CA VAL A 598 -33.10 -16.94 -54.79
C VAL A 598 -33.71 -15.61 -55.24
N PRO A 599 -34.92 -15.61 -55.81
CA PRO A 599 -35.55 -14.39 -56.28
C PRO A 599 -36.09 -13.51 -55.12
N PRO A 600 -36.32 -12.22 -55.37
CA PRO A 600 -36.87 -11.28 -54.40
C PRO A 600 -38.19 -11.78 -53.77
N GLY A 601 -38.33 -11.65 -52.45
CA GLY A 601 -39.59 -11.89 -51.74
C GLY A 601 -40.10 -13.33 -51.74
N LYS A 602 -39.26 -14.30 -52.15
CA LYS A 602 -39.62 -15.72 -52.13
C LYS A 602 -38.92 -16.46 -50.99
N THR A 603 -39.64 -17.41 -50.41
CA THR A 603 -39.10 -18.40 -49.47
C THR A 603 -38.69 -19.64 -50.25
N VAL A 604 -37.45 -20.09 -50.07
CA VAL A 604 -36.91 -21.31 -50.67
C VAL A 604 -36.48 -22.22 -49.53
N ALA A 605 -36.94 -23.46 -49.50
CA ALA A 605 -36.70 -24.44 -48.44
C ALA A 605 -35.98 -25.67 -48.99
#